data_AF-A0A660U0N9-F1
#
_entry.id   AF-A0A660U0N9-F1
#
_cell.length_a   1.000
_cell.length_b   1.000
_cell.length_c   1.000
_cell.angle_alpha   90.00
_cell.angle_beta   90.00
_cell.angle_gamma   90.00
#
_symmetry.space_group_name_H-M   'P 1'
#
loop_
_entity.id
_entity.type
_entity.pdbx_description
1 polymer ?
#
loop_
_entity_poly.entity_id
_entity_poly.type
_entity_poly.pdbx_seq_one_letter_code
_entity_poly.pdbx_strand_id
1 'polypeptide(L)'
;MIIRSYSRILLILCVLTSGITALTAQNVNIAVLGVENLNRDPRYDYLEGMILGVMMYDFTRVDDVSLVERARIDRIIDEQNLRLTGLLNDEDTARQVGQLAGADYLIEGDYAFLGRDLVINMRIMDSAEGTTTAVSVRGYTENSIHELAEQIVKEITGKPVILAGIEGERSLLSLSDEEPGSIEFYCNFIDGEIFVDEEFYGYTPGGRIPTLLEDLSPGAHTIRVEGGNDFGEIIWPEILFVDWERTVDVKTGRKSVVRAVINHFNRLIINTRDIYSESWHLEPGNTESIVVDEDGTYVDRNGKTIPVRIRMNASIEDERPVIHIRIDAEDENYSWDFDSEVDEINLEESAGPVEIDFERDWYSSHYWSVELTVRRNDLWQGMHRGEPSPR
;
A
#
# COMPACT_ATOMS: atom_id res chain seq x y z
N MET A 1 -99.49 -16.23 -7.96
CA MET A 1 -99.43 -14.99 -8.76
C MET A 1 -99.51 -13.81 -7.79
N ILE A 2 -98.52 -13.56 -6.93
CA ILE A 2 -97.22 -12.87 -7.11
C ILE A 2 -97.32 -11.56 -7.88
N ILE A 3 -97.25 -10.42 -7.16
CA ILE A 3 -96.59 -9.12 -7.42
C ILE A 3 -96.63 -8.39 -6.05
N ARG A 4 -95.69 -8.59 -5.09
CA ARG A 4 -94.39 -7.90 -4.84
C ARG A 4 -94.50 -6.37 -4.94
N SER A 5 -94.69 -5.62 -3.85
CA SER A 5 -93.75 -5.27 -2.75
C SER A 5 -92.42 -4.68 -3.24
N TYR A 6 -92.42 -3.40 -3.62
CA TYR A 6 -91.22 -2.66 -4.03
C TYR A 6 -91.16 -1.21 -3.52
N SER A 7 -91.88 -0.86 -2.44
CA SER A 7 -91.91 0.54 -1.96
C SER A 7 -91.33 0.77 -0.57
N ARG A 8 -90.75 -0.25 0.09
CA ARG A 8 -90.13 -0.12 1.43
C ARG A 8 -88.64 -0.42 1.49
N ILE A 9 -88.03 -0.84 0.37
CA ILE A 9 -86.60 -1.21 0.32
C ILE A 9 -85.72 -0.04 -0.17
N LEU A 10 -86.30 1.01 -0.76
CA LEU A 10 -85.49 2.12 -1.30
C LEU A 10 -85.10 3.19 -0.25
N LEU A 11 -85.62 3.13 0.97
CA LEU A 11 -85.40 4.16 2.00
C LEU A 11 -84.54 3.69 3.19
N ILE A 12 -84.09 2.43 3.17
CA ILE A 12 -83.14 1.87 4.16
C ILE A 12 -81.72 1.76 3.56
N LEU A 13 -81.54 1.95 2.25
CA LEU A 13 -80.24 1.84 1.59
C LEU A 13 -79.42 3.15 1.55
N CYS A 14 -79.96 4.28 2.00
CA CYS A 14 -79.28 5.58 1.95
C CYS A 14 -78.85 6.16 3.32
N VAL A 15 -78.95 5.39 4.41
CA VAL A 15 -78.53 5.85 5.76
C VAL A 15 -77.31 5.06 6.28
N LEU A 16 -76.77 4.11 5.51
CA LEU A 16 -75.62 3.29 5.90
C LEU A 16 -74.28 3.70 5.26
N THR A 17 -74.19 4.87 4.60
CA THR A 17 -72.97 5.32 3.89
C THR A 17 -72.29 6.54 4.50
N SER A 18 -72.63 6.95 5.72
CA SER A 18 -71.96 8.06 6.42
C SER A 18 -71.21 7.56 7.65
N GLY A 19 -70.18 6.78 7.40
CA GLY A 19 -69.31 6.23 8.43
C GLY A 19 -68.02 5.65 7.85
N ILE A 20 -67.50 6.26 6.78
CA ILE A 20 -66.08 6.09 6.46
C ILE A 20 -65.38 7.02 7.44
N THR A 21 -65.06 6.51 8.63
CA THR A 21 -63.92 7.03 9.37
C THR A 21 -62.75 6.91 8.41
N ALA A 22 -62.35 8.03 7.82
CA ALA A 22 -61.02 8.13 7.28
C ALA A 22 -60.10 7.75 8.43
N LEU A 23 -59.46 6.57 8.33
CA LEU A 23 -58.25 6.31 9.09
C LEU A 23 -57.29 7.38 8.60
N THR A 24 -57.23 8.49 9.33
CA THR A 24 -56.13 9.44 9.18
C THR A 24 -54.89 8.61 9.47
N ALA A 25 -54.05 8.40 8.45
CA ALA A 25 -52.70 7.92 8.67
C ALA A 25 -52.06 8.89 9.66
N GLN A 26 -51.86 8.44 10.89
CA GLN A 26 -51.26 9.26 11.93
C GLN A 26 -49.76 9.26 11.65
N ASN A 27 -49.29 10.36 11.07
CA ASN A 27 -47.88 10.55 10.75
C ASN A 27 -47.12 10.72 12.07
N VAL A 28 -46.08 9.91 12.27
CA VAL A 28 -45.30 9.84 13.50
C VAL A 28 -44.09 10.75 13.37
N ASN A 29 -43.99 11.75 14.25
CA ASN A 29 -42.85 12.67 14.27
C ASN A 29 -41.73 12.09 15.13
N ILE A 30 -40.54 11.95 14.55
CA ILE A 30 -39.37 11.42 15.26
C ILE A 30 -38.25 12.44 15.30
N ALA A 31 -37.56 12.52 16.43
CA ALA A 31 -36.34 13.30 16.58
C ALA A 31 -35.16 12.38 16.91
N VAL A 32 -34.13 12.44 16.08
CA VAL A 32 -32.89 11.68 16.28
C VAL A 32 -31.87 12.62 16.93
N LEU A 33 -31.46 12.30 18.16
CA LEU A 33 -30.60 13.14 18.98
C LEU A 33 -29.12 13.01 18.59
N GLY A 34 -28.68 11.80 18.25
CA GLY A 34 -27.30 11.48 17.88
C GLY A 34 -26.97 10.01 18.11
N VAL A 35 -25.75 9.63 17.74
CA VAL A 35 -25.20 8.30 18.01
C VAL A 35 -23.80 8.45 18.59
N GLU A 36 -23.52 7.84 19.74
CA GLU A 36 -22.23 7.97 20.43
C GLU A 36 -21.27 6.81 20.12
N ASN A 37 -20.00 7.13 19.87
CA ASN A 37 -18.92 6.16 19.77
C ASN A 37 -18.48 5.66 21.17
N LEU A 38 -18.90 4.46 21.57
CA LEU A 38 -18.51 3.88 22.87
C LEU A 38 -17.08 3.34 22.90
N ASN A 39 -16.46 3.06 21.75
CA ASN A 39 -15.05 2.68 21.72
C ASN A 39 -14.14 3.85 22.12
N ARG A 40 -14.60 5.11 21.96
CA ARG A 40 -13.83 6.34 22.20
C ARG A 40 -12.53 6.42 21.40
N ASP A 41 -12.48 5.72 20.28
CA ASP A 41 -11.38 5.73 19.34
C ASP A 41 -11.75 6.66 18.17
N PRO A 42 -11.02 7.78 17.97
CA PRO A 42 -11.32 8.76 16.93
C PRO A 42 -11.33 8.18 15.51
N ARG A 43 -10.65 7.04 15.30
CA ARG A 43 -10.64 6.35 14.00
C ARG A 43 -12.02 5.93 13.55
N TYR A 44 -12.95 5.71 14.48
CA TYR A 44 -14.30 5.24 14.17
C TYR A 44 -15.37 6.34 14.24
N ASP A 45 -15.00 7.61 14.50
CA ASP A 45 -15.96 8.71 14.63
C ASP A 45 -16.73 8.98 13.32
N TYR A 46 -16.16 8.59 12.17
CA TYR A 46 -16.83 8.70 10.88
C TYR A 46 -18.11 7.83 10.81
N LEU A 47 -18.19 6.76 11.60
CA LEU A 47 -19.35 5.87 11.63
C LEU A 47 -20.59 6.57 12.19
N GLU A 48 -20.45 7.53 13.10
CA GLU A 48 -21.57 8.35 13.59
C GLU A 48 -22.31 9.00 12.40
N GLY A 49 -21.55 9.68 11.52
CA GLY A 49 -22.11 10.35 10.36
C GLY A 49 -22.75 9.40 9.35
N MET A 50 -22.15 8.22 9.14
CA MET A 50 -22.71 7.21 8.23
C MET A 50 -23.99 6.57 8.80
N ILE A 51 -23.98 6.15 10.07
CA ILE A 51 -25.14 5.56 10.75
C ILE A 51 -26.30 6.55 10.74
N LEU A 52 -26.07 7.80 11.14
CA LEU A 52 -27.10 8.84 11.12
C LEU A 52 -27.58 9.15 9.70
N GLY A 53 -26.67 9.30 8.74
CA GLY A 53 -27.00 9.66 7.37
C GLY A 53 -27.89 8.64 6.67
N VAL A 54 -27.49 7.36 6.72
CA VAL A 54 -28.24 6.25 6.11
C VAL A 54 -29.58 6.06 6.80
N MET A 55 -29.61 6.05 8.14
CA MET A 55 -30.84 5.87 8.90
C MET A 55 -31.84 7.02 8.68
N MET A 56 -31.38 8.28 8.69
CA MET A 56 -32.24 9.43 8.41
C MET A 56 -32.80 9.36 6.99
N TYR A 57 -31.97 9.01 6.00
CA TYR A 57 -32.42 8.80 4.63
C TYR A 57 -33.53 7.74 4.56
N ASP A 58 -33.37 6.62 5.26
CA ASP A 58 -34.38 5.58 5.34
C ASP A 58 -35.69 6.05 5.95
N PHE A 59 -35.65 6.82 7.04
CA PHE A 59 -36.87 7.39 7.62
C PHE A 59 -37.61 8.31 6.64
N THR A 60 -36.90 9.07 5.79
CA THR A 60 -37.56 9.89 4.75
C THR A 60 -38.27 9.08 3.66
N ARG A 61 -37.97 7.78 3.54
CA ARG A 61 -38.58 6.88 2.56
C ARG A 61 -39.86 6.22 3.08
N VAL A 62 -40.24 6.45 4.34
CA VAL A 62 -41.43 5.87 4.96
C VAL A 62 -42.53 6.94 5.08
N ASP A 63 -43.64 6.76 4.36
CA ASP A 63 -44.72 7.76 4.26
C ASP A 63 -45.34 8.19 5.61
N ASP A 64 -45.36 7.28 6.59
CA ASP A 64 -45.98 7.48 7.90
C ASP A 64 -45.01 8.06 8.95
N VAL A 65 -43.78 8.42 8.56
CA VAL A 65 -42.73 8.94 9.46
C VAL A 65 -42.27 10.32 9.00
N SER A 66 -42.18 11.26 9.94
CA SER A 66 -41.69 12.62 9.70
C SER A 66 -40.53 12.95 10.62
N LEU A 67 -39.43 13.47 10.06
CA LEU A 67 -38.27 13.88 10.85
C LEU A 67 -38.45 15.30 11.39
N VAL A 68 -38.21 15.47 12.69
CA VAL A 68 -38.10 16.79 13.32
C VAL A 68 -36.74 17.39 12.99
N GLU A 69 -36.73 18.67 12.62
CA GLU A 69 -35.48 19.39 12.31
C GLU A 69 -34.53 19.41 13.52
N ARG A 70 -33.28 18.97 13.30
CA ARG A 70 -32.24 18.96 14.34
C ARG A 70 -32.03 20.34 14.97
N ALA A 71 -32.02 21.40 14.17
CA ALA A 71 -31.90 22.78 14.65
C ALA A 71 -33.04 23.22 15.60
N ARG A 72 -34.19 22.55 15.57
CA ARG A 72 -35.25 22.77 16.55
C ARG A 72 -34.93 22.10 17.89
N ILE A 73 -34.41 20.88 17.86
CA ILE A 73 -33.95 20.14 19.04
C ILE A 73 -32.82 20.89 19.73
N ASP A 74 -31.79 21.27 18.97
CA ASP A 74 -30.61 21.95 19.52
C ASP A 74 -31.00 23.25 20.24
N ARG A 75 -31.91 24.05 19.64
CA ARG A 75 -32.44 25.27 20.28
C ARG A 75 -33.16 24.98 21.59
N ILE A 76 -34.00 23.94 21.64
CA ILE A 76 -34.72 23.59 22.87
C ILE A 76 -33.73 23.16 23.95
N ILE A 77 -32.73 22.36 23.60
CA ILE A 77 -31.71 21.88 24.53
C ILE A 77 -30.88 23.05 25.07
N ASP A 78 -30.49 23.99 24.20
CA ASP A 78 -29.79 25.22 24.59
C ASP A 78 -30.65 26.09 25.52
N GLU A 79 -31.92 26.31 25.18
CA GLU A 79 -32.86 27.11 25.99
C GLU A 79 -33.09 26.50 27.38
N GLN A 80 -33.13 25.16 27.48
CA GLN A 80 -33.29 24.45 28.74
C GLN A 80 -31.96 24.25 29.50
N ASN A 81 -30.82 24.67 28.94
CA ASN A 81 -29.47 24.41 29.46
C ASN A 81 -29.20 22.91 29.72
N LEU A 82 -29.68 22.05 28.81
CA LEU A 82 -29.56 20.59 28.89
C LEU A 82 -28.34 20.08 28.11
N ARG A 83 -28.02 18.80 28.31
CA ARG A 83 -27.03 18.06 27.50
C ARG A 83 -27.75 17.09 26.57
N LEU A 84 -27.29 17.02 25.32
CA LEU A 84 -27.78 16.05 24.33
C LEU A 84 -27.45 14.62 24.72
N THR A 85 -26.18 14.37 25.08
CA THR A 85 -25.71 13.03 25.44
C THR A 85 -26.34 12.56 26.75
N GLY A 86 -26.98 11.39 26.69
CA GLY A 86 -27.65 10.78 27.83
C GLY A 86 -28.96 11.46 28.21
N LEU A 87 -29.55 12.26 27.32
CA LEU A 87 -30.85 12.91 27.56
C LEU A 87 -31.94 11.90 27.87
N LEU A 88 -31.93 10.73 27.21
CA LEU A 88 -32.92 9.67 27.43
C LEU A 88 -32.76 8.94 28.78
N ASN A 89 -31.71 9.21 29.56
CA ASN A 89 -31.55 8.63 30.90
C ASN A 89 -32.40 9.35 31.97
N ASP A 90 -32.92 10.53 31.65
CA ASP A 90 -33.84 11.30 32.49
C ASP A 90 -35.18 11.42 31.78
N GLU A 91 -36.09 10.49 32.09
CA GLU A 91 -37.39 10.33 31.43
C GLU A 91 -38.22 11.62 31.45
N ASP A 92 -38.25 12.35 32.57
CA ASP A 92 -39.04 13.58 32.70
C ASP A 92 -38.51 14.69 31.79
N THR A 93 -37.18 14.84 31.76
CA THR A 93 -36.49 15.81 30.91
C THR A 93 -36.64 15.44 29.43
N ALA A 94 -36.42 14.17 29.07
CA ALA A 94 -36.58 13.68 27.71
C ALA A 94 -38.01 13.89 27.19
N ARG A 95 -39.02 13.58 28.01
CA ARG A 95 -40.44 13.79 27.67
C ARG A 95 -40.73 15.27 27.43
N GLN A 96 -40.21 16.16 28.27
CA GLN A 96 -40.36 17.60 28.08
C GLN A 96 -39.72 18.07 26.77
N VAL A 97 -38.51 17.61 26.45
CA VAL A 97 -37.82 17.98 25.20
C VAL A 97 -38.60 17.47 23.99
N GLY A 98 -39.06 16.22 24.00
CA GLY A 98 -39.86 15.64 22.91
C GLY A 98 -41.15 16.42 22.65
N GLN A 99 -41.89 16.76 23.72
CA GLN A 99 -43.12 17.55 23.62
C GLN A 99 -42.88 18.96 23.07
N LEU A 100 -41.81 19.65 23.52
CA LEU A 100 -41.44 20.98 23.01
C LEU A 100 -41.00 20.92 21.53
N ALA A 101 -40.31 19.85 21.17
CA ALA A 101 -39.85 19.58 19.82
C ALA A 101 -41.00 19.22 18.86
N GLY A 102 -42.15 18.80 19.39
CA GLY A 102 -43.21 18.19 18.61
C GLY A 102 -42.79 16.83 18.04
N ALA A 103 -41.95 16.11 18.76
CA ALA A 103 -41.57 14.74 18.47
C ALA A 103 -42.45 13.79 19.29
N ASP A 104 -43.03 12.80 18.63
CA ASP A 104 -43.74 11.69 19.27
C ASP A 104 -42.71 10.71 19.87
N TYR A 105 -41.58 10.50 19.17
CA TYR A 105 -40.48 9.67 19.66
C TYR A 105 -39.13 10.40 19.63
N LEU A 106 -38.33 10.21 20.67
CA LEU A 106 -36.92 10.58 20.69
C LEU A 106 -36.06 9.33 20.50
N ILE A 107 -35.05 9.43 19.63
CA ILE A 107 -34.14 8.32 19.30
C ILE A 107 -32.71 8.75 19.62
N GLU A 108 -32.02 7.97 20.43
CA GLU A 108 -30.59 8.15 20.75
C GLU A 108 -29.88 6.82 20.55
N GLY A 109 -28.68 6.87 19.98
CA GLY A 109 -27.91 5.67 19.68
C GLY A 109 -26.54 5.64 20.31
N ASP A 110 -25.96 4.45 20.26
CA ASP A 110 -24.55 4.22 20.50
C ASP A 110 -24.02 3.08 19.61
N TYR A 111 -22.73 3.09 19.31
CA TYR A 111 -22.08 2.01 18.58
C TYR A 111 -20.76 1.60 19.21
N ALA A 112 -20.44 0.31 19.07
CA ALA A 112 -19.19 -0.25 19.53
C ALA A 112 -18.73 -1.44 18.68
N PHE A 113 -17.43 -1.59 18.50
CA PHE A 113 -16.83 -2.83 18.05
C PHE A 113 -16.74 -3.85 19.19
N LEU A 114 -17.29 -5.03 18.95
CA LEU A 114 -17.16 -6.21 19.81
C LEU A 114 -16.44 -7.32 19.04
N GLY A 115 -15.11 -7.34 19.16
CA GLY A 115 -14.27 -8.21 18.34
C GLY A 115 -14.28 -7.74 16.89
N ARG A 116 -14.89 -8.51 15.98
CA ARG A 116 -15.01 -8.18 14.55
C ARG A 116 -16.36 -7.59 14.16
N ASP A 117 -17.32 -7.58 15.08
CA ASP A 117 -18.67 -7.13 14.79
C ASP A 117 -18.84 -5.67 15.24
N LEU A 118 -19.38 -4.84 14.36
CA LEU A 118 -19.95 -3.55 14.74
C LEU A 118 -21.34 -3.80 15.33
N VAL A 119 -21.53 -3.37 16.58
CA VAL A 119 -22.82 -3.39 17.27
C VAL A 119 -23.36 -1.98 17.32
N ILE A 120 -24.58 -1.78 16.85
CA ILE A 120 -25.28 -0.49 16.91
C ILE A 120 -26.52 -0.68 17.77
N ASN A 121 -26.67 0.13 18.81
CA ASN A 121 -27.81 0.13 19.71
C ASN A 121 -28.57 1.44 19.58
N MET A 122 -29.89 1.38 19.53
CA MET A 122 -30.76 2.55 19.50
C MET A 122 -31.79 2.45 20.60
N ARG A 123 -31.90 3.50 21.42
CA ARG A 123 -32.95 3.70 22.40
C ARG A 123 -34.03 4.59 21.79
N ILE A 124 -35.29 4.19 21.96
CA ILE A 124 -36.47 4.87 21.45
C ILE A 124 -37.33 5.22 22.65
N MET A 125 -37.61 6.50 22.87
CA MET A 125 -38.43 7.00 23.97
C MET A 125 -39.74 7.59 23.44
N ASP A 126 -40.87 7.11 23.94
CA ASP A 126 -42.21 7.62 23.65
C ASP A 126 -42.50 8.90 24.47
N SER A 127 -42.64 10.04 23.80
CA SER A 127 -42.80 11.35 24.45
C SER A 127 -44.17 11.57 25.11
N ALA A 128 -45.13 10.68 24.89
CA ALA A 128 -46.43 10.70 25.56
C ALA A 128 -46.42 9.82 26.81
N GLU A 129 -45.91 8.59 26.71
CA GLU A 129 -45.93 7.60 27.78
C GLU A 129 -44.69 7.62 28.69
N GLY A 130 -43.57 8.17 28.20
CA GLY A 130 -42.27 8.13 28.87
C GLY A 130 -41.60 6.75 28.83
N THR A 131 -42.14 5.80 28.07
CA THR A 131 -41.60 4.45 27.96
C THR A 131 -40.40 4.45 27.01
N THR A 132 -39.34 3.70 27.37
CA THR A 132 -38.14 3.55 26.55
C THR A 132 -37.98 2.10 26.11
N THR A 133 -37.82 1.87 24.82
CA THR A 133 -37.46 0.58 24.23
C THR A 133 -36.09 0.67 23.57
N ALA A 134 -35.48 -0.49 23.29
CA ALA A 134 -34.17 -0.55 22.66
C ALA A 134 -34.16 -1.60 21.55
N VAL A 135 -33.51 -1.25 20.45
CA VAL A 135 -33.25 -2.14 19.33
C VAL A 135 -31.74 -2.20 19.10
N SER A 136 -31.26 -3.35 18.62
CA SER A 136 -29.83 -3.58 18.42
C SER A 136 -29.63 -4.44 17.19
N VAL A 137 -28.62 -4.08 16.41
CA VAL A 137 -28.18 -4.84 15.23
C VAL A 137 -26.69 -5.12 15.34
N ARG A 138 -26.26 -6.21 14.68
CA ARG A 138 -24.85 -6.56 14.55
C ARG A 138 -24.50 -6.73 13.09
N GLY A 139 -23.48 -6.03 12.66
CA GLY A 139 -22.96 -6.10 11.30
C GLY A 139 -22.33 -4.79 10.89
N TYR A 140 -21.45 -4.88 9.89
CA TYR A 140 -20.62 -3.78 9.41
C TYR A 140 -21.01 -3.35 8.00
N THR A 141 -22.24 -3.62 7.57
CA THR A 141 -22.73 -3.28 6.22
C THR A 141 -23.85 -2.25 6.29
N GLU A 142 -24.10 -1.54 5.19
CA GLU A 142 -25.21 -0.59 5.07
C GLU A 142 -26.57 -1.26 5.39
N ASN A 143 -26.74 -2.53 5.00
CA ASN A 143 -27.90 -3.35 5.37
C ASN A 143 -28.12 -3.47 6.88
N SER A 144 -27.07 -3.44 7.71
CA SER A 144 -27.24 -3.45 9.16
C SER A 144 -27.94 -2.19 9.64
N ILE A 145 -27.68 -1.03 9.02
CA ILE A 145 -28.39 0.22 9.33
C ILE A 145 -29.83 0.18 8.77
N HIS A 146 -30.05 -0.37 7.58
CA HIS A 146 -31.39 -0.54 7.03
C HIS A 146 -32.26 -1.44 7.93
N GLU A 147 -31.73 -2.57 8.39
CA GLU A 147 -32.41 -3.47 9.33
C GLU A 147 -32.72 -2.77 10.66
N LEU A 148 -31.82 -1.92 11.14
CA LEU A 148 -32.03 -1.12 12.34
C LEU A 148 -33.19 -0.12 12.14
N ALA A 149 -33.22 0.58 11.01
CA ALA A 149 -34.31 1.49 10.65
C ALA A 149 -35.66 0.75 10.52
N GLU A 150 -35.69 -0.44 9.91
CA GLU A 150 -36.87 -1.29 9.82
C GLU A 150 -37.41 -1.67 11.20
N GLN A 151 -36.52 -2.05 12.14
CA GLN A 151 -36.91 -2.37 13.52
C GLN A 151 -37.49 -1.17 14.24
N ILE A 152 -36.87 0.01 14.12
CA ILE A 152 -37.37 1.27 14.71
C ILE A 152 -38.75 1.61 14.13
N VAL A 153 -38.91 1.58 12.80
CA VAL A 153 -40.17 1.92 12.13
C VAL A 153 -41.27 0.96 12.57
N LYS A 154 -40.97 -0.34 12.66
CA LYS A 154 -41.91 -1.34 13.15
C LYS A 154 -42.31 -1.08 14.59
N GLU A 155 -41.38 -0.67 15.45
CA GLU A 155 -41.64 -0.36 16.85
C GLU A 155 -42.57 0.85 16.99
N ILE A 156 -42.30 1.94 16.27
CA ILE A 156 -43.06 3.20 16.41
C ILE A 156 -44.38 3.24 15.64
N THR A 157 -44.50 2.49 14.53
CA THR A 157 -45.72 2.49 13.69
C THR A 157 -46.54 1.22 13.83
N GLY A 158 -45.97 0.15 14.39
CA GLY A 158 -46.55 -1.19 14.39
C GLY A 158 -46.55 -1.89 13.01
N LYS A 159 -46.02 -1.25 11.96
CA LYS A 159 -46.02 -1.75 10.59
C LYS A 159 -44.60 -2.12 10.14
N PRO A 160 -44.35 -3.36 9.69
CA PRO A 160 -43.06 -3.71 9.12
C PRO A 160 -42.87 -3.03 7.76
N VAL A 161 -41.64 -2.59 7.51
CA VAL A 161 -41.16 -2.08 6.21
C VAL A 161 -39.96 -2.91 5.76
N ILE A 162 -39.61 -2.83 4.48
CA ILE A 162 -38.41 -3.46 3.92
C ILE A 162 -37.61 -2.35 3.23
N LEU A 163 -36.40 -2.13 3.72
CA LEU A 163 -35.45 -1.12 3.31
C LEU A 163 -34.12 -1.77 2.89
N ALA A 164 -33.73 -2.86 3.56
CA ALA A 164 -32.55 -3.64 3.24
C ALA A 164 -32.68 -4.33 1.87
N GLY A 165 -31.55 -4.48 1.17
CA GLY A 165 -31.54 -5.03 -0.18
C GLY A 165 -30.13 -5.34 -0.69
N ILE A 166 -30.06 -5.79 -1.95
CA ILE A 166 -28.80 -6.21 -2.59
C ILE A 166 -27.78 -5.05 -2.66
N GLU A 167 -28.25 -3.81 -2.83
CA GLU A 167 -27.38 -2.63 -2.90
C GLU A 167 -26.71 -2.27 -1.56
N GLY A 168 -27.28 -2.73 -0.44
CA GLY A 168 -26.80 -2.46 0.93
C GLY A 168 -25.72 -3.42 1.44
N GLU A 169 -25.14 -4.27 0.58
CA GLU A 169 -24.00 -5.14 0.95
C GLU A 169 -22.67 -4.38 1.13
N ARG A 170 -22.66 -3.06 0.90
CA ARG A 170 -21.47 -2.22 1.07
C ARG A 170 -21.03 -2.19 2.52
N SER A 171 -19.72 -2.35 2.75
CA SER A 171 -19.11 -2.22 4.07
C SER A 171 -19.18 -0.76 4.55
N LEU A 172 -19.51 -0.59 5.83
CA LEU A 172 -19.43 0.67 6.56
C LEU A 172 -18.01 0.99 7.00
N LEU A 173 -17.12 -0.01 7.04
CA LEU A 173 -15.73 0.18 7.40
C LEU A 173 -14.97 0.85 6.26
N SER A 174 -14.27 1.95 6.57
CA SER A 174 -13.32 2.58 5.65
C SER A 174 -12.23 1.58 5.25
N LEU A 175 -11.68 1.69 4.03
CA LEU A 175 -10.53 0.90 3.55
C LEU A 175 -9.31 0.94 4.49
N SER A 176 -9.28 1.89 5.43
CA SER A 176 -8.27 2.03 6.50
C SER A 176 -8.46 1.09 7.70
N ASP A 177 -9.63 0.46 7.85
CA ASP A 177 -9.97 -0.48 8.94
C ASP A 177 -9.83 -1.96 8.50
N GLU A 178 -9.26 -2.18 7.33
CA GLU A 178 -8.81 -3.48 6.87
C GLU A 178 -7.66 -3.96 7.78
N GLU A 179 -7.76 -5.19 8.31
CA GLU A 179 -6.75 -5.80 9.20
C GLU A 179 -5.33 -5.47 8.71
N PRO A 180 -4.44 -4.95 9.58
CA PRO A 180 -3.11 -4.54 9.15
C PRO A 180 -2.35 -5.74 8.55
N GLY A 181 -1.59 -5.45 7.50
CA GLY A 181 -0.69 -6.42 6.90
C GLY A 181 0.65 -6.46 7.63
N SER A 182 1.48 -7.42 7.24
CA SER A 182 2.87 -7.49 7.72
C SER A 182 3.82 -7.85 6.58
N ILE A 183 5.09 -7.48 6.74
CA ILE A 183 6.15 -7.82 5.79
C ILE A 183 7.24 -8.60 6.53
N GLU A 184 7.56 -9.78 6.02
CA GLU A 184 8.81 -10.48 6.31
C GLU A 184 9.91 -9.85 5.44
N PHE A 185 10.71 -8.98 6.04
CA PHE A 185 11.79 -8.29 5.35
C PHE A 185 13.13 -8.99 5.58
N TYR A 186 13.68 -9.60 4.54
CA TYR A 186 15.00 -10.22 4.57
C TYR A 186 16.04 -9.29 3.95
N CYS A 187 17.18 -9.15 4.60
CA CYS A 187 18.31 -8.41 4.07
C CYS A 187 19.62 -9.16 4.35
N ASN A 188 20.51 -9.25 3.36
CA ASN A 188 21.83 -9.86 3.55
C ASN A 188 22.76 -8.99 4.42
N PHE A 189 22.52 -7.69 4.47
CA PHE A 189 23.34 -6.70 5.18
C PHE A 189 22.99 -6.66 6.68
N ILE A 190 24.00 -6.48 7.51
CA ILE A 190 23.88 -6.41 8.98
C ILE A 190 23.92 -4.93 9.39
N ASP A 191 23.12 -4.55 10.38
CA ASP A 191 23.08 -3.21 10.98
C ASP A 191 22.69 -2.08 9.99
N GLY A 192 21.99 -2.41 8.91
CA GLY A 192 21.39 -1.39 8.03
C GLY A 192 20.12 -0.81 8.64
N GLU A 193 19.95 0.50 8.55
CA GLU A 193 18.78 1.20 9.08
C GLU A 193 17.59 1.02 8.13
N ILE A 194 16.52 0.43 8.63
CA ILE A 194 15.29 0.18 7.89
C ILE A 194 14.35 1.36 8.13
N PHE A 195 13.90 1.96 7.03
CA PHE A 195 12.85 2.98 7.03
C PHE A 195 11.62 2.44 6.30
N VAL A 196 10.44 2.69 6.85
CA VAL A 196 9.15 2.42 6.23
C VAL A 196 8.42 3.74 6.09
N ASP A 197 8.11 4.15 4.87
CA ASP A 197 7.49 5.45 4.56
C ASP A 197 8.19 6.64 5.24
N GLU A 198 9.51 6.70 5.09
CA GLU A 198 10.40 7.71 5.68
C GLU A 198 10.57 7.63 7.22
N GLU A 199 9.80 6.79 7.91
CA GLU A 199 9.92 6.60 9.36
C GLU A 199 10.89 5.46 9.70
N PHE A 200 11.77 5.69 10.68
CA PHE A 200 12.72 4.68 11.14
C PHE A 200 12.00 3.53 11.84
N TYR A 201 12.24 2.31 11.38
CA TYR A 201 11.62 1.10 11.92
C TYR A 201 12.59 0.30 12.81
N GLY A 202 13.85 0.14 12.39
CA GLY A 202 14.82 -0.68 13.12
C GLY A 202 16.05 -1.04 12.28
N TYR A 203 16.76 -2.09 12.68
CA TYR A 203 18.00 -2.52 12.04
C TYR A 203 17.86 -3.89 11.36
N THR A 204 18.64 -4.12 10.30
CA THR A 204 18.71 -5.43 9.64
C THR A 204 19.56 -6.42 10.43
N PRO A 205 19.07 -7.63 10.76
CA PRO A 205 19.84 -8.65 11.48
C PRO A 205 20.85 -9.38 10.58
N GLY A 206 20.74 -9.23 9.25
CA GLY A 206 21.56 -9.88 8.24
C GLY A 206 21.21 -11.34 7.94
N GLY A 207 21.66 -11.77 6.77
CA GLY A 207 21.57 -13.16 6.31
C GLY A 207 20.14 -13.64 6.05
N ARG A 208 19.69 -14.63 6.84
CA ARG A 208 18.43 -15.37 6.62
C ARG A 208 17.36 -15.11 7.68
N ILE A 209 17.64 -14.23 8.64
CA ILE A 209 16.68 -13.86 9.69
C ILE A 209 15.89 -12.65 9.18
N PRO A 210 14.55 -12.72 9.10
CA PRO A 210 13.77 -11.56 8.68
C PRO A 210 13.57 -10.57 9.83
N THR A 211 13.54 -9.28 9.51
CA THR A 211 12.86 -8.27 10.33
C THR A 211 11.37 -8.31 9.99
N LEU A 212 10.52 -8.44 11.00
CA LEU A 212 9.08 -8.41 10.81
C LEU A 212 8.59 -6.96 10.89
N LEU A 213 8.08 -6.44 9.78
CA LEU A 213 7.43 -5.14 9.70
C LEU A 213 5.94 -5.35 9.96
N GLU A 214 5.47 -4.96 11.14
CA GLU A 214 4.10 -5.21 11.62
C GLU A 214 3.24 -3.95 11.57
N ASP A 215 1.93 -4.12 11.76
CA ASP A 215 0.95 -3.04 11.86
C ASP A 215 0.92 -2.08 10.66
N LEU A 216 1.23 -2.59 9.45
CA LEU A 216 1.20 -1.81 8.22
C LEU A 216 -0.22 -1.70 7.68
N SER A 217 -0.64 -0.47 7.34
CA SER A 217 -1.91 -0.26 6.65
C SER A 217 -1.95 -1.02 5.31
N PRO A 218 -3.13 -1.40 4.81
CA PRO A 218 -3.22 -1.90 3.44
C PRO A 218 -2.93 -0.79 2.43
N GLY A 219 -2.15 -1.12 1.38
CA GLY A 219 -1.73 -0.17 0.36
C GLY A 219 -0.23 -0.19 0.08
N ALA A 220 0.23 0.80 -0.68
CA ALA A 220 1.64 0.90 -1.06
C ALA A 220 2.48 1.49 0.09
N HIS A 221 3.51 0.75 0.49
CA HIS A 221 4.50 1.15 1.47
C HIS A 221 5.88 1.15 0.84
N THR A 222 6.70 2.15 1.11
CA THR A 222 8.08 2.23 0.63
C THR A 222 9.04 1.78 1.72
N ILE A 223 9.85 0.77 1.41
CA ILE A 223 10.87 0.24 2.31
C ILE A 223 12.23 0.69 1.78
N ARG A 224 12.97 1.43 2.60
CA ARG A 224 14.34 1.85 2.32
C ARG A 224 15.29 1.25 3.35
N VAL A 225 16.47 0.83 2.92
CA VAL A 225 17.55 0.43 3.81
C VAL A 225 18.78 1.26 3.56
N GLU A 226 19.18 2.00 4.59
CA GLU A 226 20.39 2.81 4.61
C GLU A 226 21.55 1.96 5.11
N GLY A 227 22.50 1.69 4.22
CA GLY A 227 23.71 0.90 4.51
C GLY A 227 24.93 1.76 4.87
N GLY A 228 24.73 3.07 5.03
CA GLY A 228 25.81 4.06 5.13
C GLY A 228 26.44 4.40 3.78
N ASN A 229 27.56 5.13 3.81
CA ASN A 229 28.13 5.75 2.61
C ASN A 229 28.68 4.78 1.55
N ASP A 230 28.91 3.51 1.90
CA ASP A 230 29.64 2.55 1.06
C ASP A 230 28.77 1.43 0.48
N PHE A 231 27.49 1.39 0.83
CA PHE A 231 26.60 0.25 0.55
C PHE A 231 25.28 0.72 -0.04
N GLY A 232 24.78 -0.02 -1.02
CA GLY A 232 23.50 0.29 -1.66
C GLY A 232 23.35 -0.35 -3.02
N GLU A 233 22.64 0.36 -3.90
CA GLU A 233 22.47 0.04 -5.32
C GLU A 233 23.08 1.14 -6.21
N ILE A 234 23.46 0.77 -7.43
CA ILE A 234 23.94 1.72 -8.45
C ILE A 234 22.87 1.83 -9.52
N ILE A 235 22.37 3.06 -9.74
CA ILE A 235 21.46 3.36 -10.85
C ILE A 235 22.28 3.64 -12.11
N TRP A 236 22.08 2.81 -13.13
CA TRP A 236 22.72 2.93 -14.43
C TRP A 236 21.81 3.64 -15.44
N PRO A 237 22.35 4.39 -16.43
CA PRO A 237 23.77 4.63 -16.72
C PRO A 237 24.38 5.82 -15.96
N GLU A 238 23.58 6.61 -15.23
CA GLU A 238 24.01 7.84 -14.55
C GLU A 238 25.02 7.61 -13.42
N ILE A 239 25.10 6.36 -12.93
CA ILE A 239 25.92 5.93 -11.78
C ILE A 239 25.58 6.74 -10.54
N LEU A 240 24.31 6.64 -10.13
CA LEU A 240 23.89 7.16 -8.84
C LEU A 240 24.04 6.07 -7.79
N PHE A 241 24.82 6.35 -6.77
CA PHE A 241 24.95 5.51 -5.59
C PHE A 241 23.80 5.86 -4.65
N VAL A 242 22.85 4.93 -4.51
CA VAL A 242 21.62 5.15 -3.75
C VAL A 242 21.41 4.03 -2.76
N ASP A 243 20.63 4.31 -1.72
CA ASP A 243 20.14 3.29 -0.81
C ASP A 243 19.27 2.26 -1.54
N TRP A 244 19.18 1.07 -0.98
CA TRP A 244 18.21 0.10 -1.47
C TRP A 244 16.80 0.57 -1.10
N GLU A 245 15.91 0.70 -2.08
CA GLU A 245 14.54 1.16 -1.86
C GLU A 245 13.54 0.43 -2.77
N ARG A 246 12.43 -0.08 -2.22
CA ARG A 246 11.34 -0.66 -3.01
C ARG A 246 9.98 -0.33 -2.42
N THR A 247 9.02 -0.04 -3.29
CA THR A 247 7.59 0.06 -2.93
C THR A 247 6.93 -1.31 -3.00
N VAL A 248 6.17 -1.64 -1.96
CA VAL A 248 5.50 -2.92 -1.77
C VAL A 248 4.04 -2.67 -1.46
N ASP A 249 3.16 -3.35 -2.18
CA ASP A 249 1.72 -3.26 -1.98
C ASP A 249 1.27 -4.29 -0.92
N VAL A 250 0.95 -3.81 0.27
CA VAL A 250 0.50 -4.58 1.43
C VAL A 250 -0.99 -4.88 1.30
N LYS A 251 -1.35 -6.16 1.48
CA LYS A 251 -2.73 -6.63 1.44
C LYS A 251 -3.27 -6.86 2.85
N THR A 252 -4.54 -6.54 3.04
CA THR A 252 -5.35 -6.76 4.25
C THR A 252 -5.09 -8.12 4.89
N GLY A 253 -4.67 -8.12 6.16
CA GLY A 253 -4.47 -9.32 6.98
C GLY A 253 -3.48 -10.33 6.39
N ARG A 254 -2.72 -9.95 5.36
CA ARG A 254 -1.77 -10.84 4.68
C ARG A 254 -0.34 -10.48 5.04
N LYS A 255 0.48 -11.53 4.97
CA LYS A 255 1.92 -11.44 5.11
C LYS A 255 2.58 -11.43 3.73
N SER A 256 3.34 -10.37 3.46
CA SER A 256 4.17 -10.25 2.26
C SER A 256 5.63 -10.59 2.59
N VAL A 257 6.40 -10.98 1.58
CA VAL A 257 7.82 -11.31 1.74
C VAL A 257 8.64 -10.45 0.81
N VAL A 258 9.64 -9.75 1.36
CA VAL A 258 10.52 -8.84 0.63
C VAL A 258 11.96 -9.23 0.91
N ARG A 259 12.82 -9.15 -0.11
CA ARG A 259 14.24 -9.49 -0.01
C ARG A 259 15.09 -8.36 -0.58
N ALA A 260 15.94 -7.79 0.26
CA ALA A 260 16.95 -6.82 -0.12
C ALA A 260 18.31 -7.51 -0.25
N VAL A 261 19.06 -7.14 -1.29
CA VAL A 261 20.46 -7.52 -1.47
C VAL A 261 21.28 -6.25 -1.60
N ILE A 262 22.01 -5.92 -0.55
CA ILE A 262 22.84 -4.72 -0.47
C ILE A 262 24.30 -5.15 -0.55
N ASN A 263 25.04 -4.51 -1.45
CA ASN A 263 26.46 -4.79 -1.67
C ASN A 263 27.28 -3.51 -1.47
N HIS A 264 28.56 -3.70 -1.17
CA HIS A 264 29.52 -2.62 -1.14
C HIS A 264 29.71 -2.06 -2.57
N PHE A 265 29.71 -0.75 -2.75
CA PHE A 265 29.78 -0.10 -4.07
C PHE A 265 31.04 -0.49 -4.85
N ASN A 266 32.23 -0.47 -4.25
CA ASN A 266 33.46 -0.96 -4.92
C ASN A 266 33.34 -2.38 -5.47
N ARG A 267 32.60 -3.29 -4.81
CA ARG A 267 32.41 -4.65 -5.33
C ARG A 267 31.51 -4.66 -6.57
N LEU A 268 30.46 -3.85 -6.57
CA LEU A 268 29.60 -3.66 -7.74
C LEU A 268 30.38 -3.05 -8.90
N ILE A 269 31.21 -2.03 -8.63
CA ILE A 269 32.07 -1.38 -9.61
C ILE A 269 33.03 -2.39 -10.25
N ILE A 270 33.79 -3.14 -9.44
CA ILE A 270 34.76 -4.14 -9.94
C ILE A 270 34.09 -5.11 -10.91
N ASN A 271 32.98 -5.71 -10.50
CA ASN A 271 32.28 -6.72 -11.32
C ASN A 271 31.69 -6.16 -12.63
N THR A 272 31.53 -4.84 -12.74
CA THR A 272 30.91 -4.18 -13.90
C THR A 272 31.95 -3.47 -14.78
N ARG A 273 33.22 -3.45 -14.35
CA ARG A 273 34.29 -2.72 -15.03
C ARG A 273 34.88 -3.51 -16.18
N ASP A 274 34.95 -4.82 -16.04
CA ASP A 274 35.55 -5.70 -17.04
C ASP A 274 34.62 -5.86 -18.25
N ILE A 275 35.13 -5.52 -19.42
CA ILE A 275 34.48 -5.73 -20.73
C ILE A 275 34.86 -7.13 -21.23
N TYR A 276 36.09 -7.54 -20.97
CA TYR A 276 36.66 -8.83 -21.36
C TYR A 276 37.77 -9.20 -20.36
N SER A 277 37.87 -10.48 -19.99
CA SER A 277 38.93 -11.00 -19.14
C SER A 277 39.09 -12.49 -19.43
N GLU A 278 40.25 -12.88 -19.94
CA GLU A 278 40.61 -14.28 -20.19
C GLU A 278 42.09 -14.53 -19.90
N SER A 279 42.41 -15.77 -19.59
CA SER A 279 43.77 -16.24 -19.37
C SER A 279 44.07 -17.52 -20.14
N TRP A 280 45.34 -17.64 -20.55
CA TRP A 280 45.84 -18.73 -21.38
C TRP A 280 47.24 -19.16 -20.95
N HIS A 281 47.68 -20.26 -21.53
CA HIS A 281 49.03 -20.78 -21.35
C HIS A 281 49.73 -20.99 -22.68
N LEU A 282 50.97 -20.52 -22.78
CA LEU A 282 51.85 -20.73 -23.91
C LEU A 282 52.93 -21.75 -23.53
N GLU A 283 52.99 -22.86 -24.27
CA GLU A 283 53.98 -23.92 -24.07
C GLU A 283 54.62 -24.30 -25.42
N PRO A 284 55.96 -24.21 -25.58
CA PRO A 284 56.67 -24.58 -26.80
C PRO A 284 56.38 -26.02 -27.23
N GLY A 285 56.00 -26.18 -28.49
CA GLY A 285 55.66 -27.49 -29.08
C GLY A 285 54.26 -28.01 -28.73
N ASN A 286 53.52 -27.34 -27.84
CA ASN A 286 52.12 -27.66 -27.52
C ASN A 286 51.16 -26.55 -28.00
N THR A 287 51.53 -25.29 -27.82
CA THR A 287 50.74 -24.14 -28.27
C THR A 287 51.33 -23.57 -29.57
N GLU A 288 50.57 -23.64 -30.68
CA GLU A 288 50.98 -23.03 -31.95
C GLU A 288 50.77 -21.51 -31.94
N SER A 289 49.55 -21.06 -31.61
CA SER A 289 49.21 -19.65 -31.40
C SER A 289 47.89 -19.52 -30.63
N ILE A 290 47.69 -18.37 -30.00
CA ILE A 290 46.43 -17.95 -29.40
C ILE A 290 45.96 -16.74 -30.21
N VAL A 291 44.75 -16.82 -30.76
CA VAL A 291 44.14 -15.73 -31.51
C VAL A 291 42.83 -15.36 -30.83
N VAL A 292 42.72 -14.09 -30.44
CA VAL A 292 41.51 -13.47 -29.89
C VAL A 292 41.01 -12.45 -30.92
N ASP A 293 39.72 -12.49 -31.22
CA ASP A 293 38.99 -11.47 -32.00
C ASP A 293 37.56 -11.42 -31.45
N GLU A 294 37.38 -10.65 -30.39
CA GLU A 294 36.14 -10.57 -29.63
C GLU A 294 35.56 -9.17 -29.67
N ASP A 295 34.23 -9.08 -29.75
CA ASP A 295 33.49 -7.82 -29.68
C ASP A 295 32.93 -7.64 -28.26
N GLY A 296 33.19 -6.48 -27.67
CA GLY A 296 32.69 -6.05 -26.37
C GLY A 296 31.92 -4.73 -26.46
N THR A 297 31.14 -4.43 -25.43
CA THR A 297 30.45 -3.14 -25.32
C THR A 297 30.12 -2.77 -23.88
N TYR A 298 30.07 -1.48 -23.60
CA TYR A 298 29.47 -0.95 -22.37
C TYR A 298 28.72 0.35 -22.64
N VAL A 299 27.88 0.77 -21.68
CA VAL A 299 27.20 2.08 -21.71
C VAL A 299 27.95 3.02 -20.78
N ASP A 300 28.45 4.13 -21.33
CA ASP A 300 29.14 5.17 -20.58
C ASP A 300 28.19 5.91 -19.62
N ARG A 301 28.76 6.82 -18.83
CA ARG A 301 28.03 7.62 -17.84
C ARG A 301 27.00 8.59 -18.43
N ASN A 302 27.12 8.89 -19.72
CA ASN A 302 26.21 9.78 -20.45
C ASN A 302 25.14 9.00 -21.21
N GLY A 303 25.08 7.66 -21.05
CA GLY A 303 24.16 6.79 -21.77
C GLY A 303 24.58 6.46 -23.21
N LYS A 304 25.80 6.82 -23.62
CA LYS A 304 26.36 6.48 -24.93
C LYS A 304 26.91 5.05 -24.89
N THR A 305 26.51 4.23 -25.86
CA THR A 305 27.08 2.88 -26.03
C THR A 305 28.45 2.98 -26.68
N ILE A 306 29.46 2.38 -26.03
CA ILE A 306 30.84 2.31 -26.50
C ILE A 306 31.09 0.88 -27.02
N PRO A 307 31.28 0.69 -28.34
CA PRO A 307 31.75 -0.58 -28.89
C PRO A 307 33.27 -0.69 -28.69
N VAL A 308 33.73 -1.90 -28.37
CA VAL A 308 35.14 -2.22 -28.17
C VAL A 308 35.45 -3.50 -28.94
N ARG A 309 36.44 -3.50 -29.82
CA ARG A 309 36.91 -4.72 -30.49
C ARG A 309 38.29 -5.08 -29.98
N ILE A 310 38.44 -6.31 -29.51
CA ILE A 310 39.63 -6.80 -28.81
C ILE A 310 40.28 -7.86 -29.66
N ARG A 311 41.54 -7.61 -30.05
CA ARG A 311 42.32 -8.54 -30.85
C ARG A 311 43.64 -8.83 -30.19
N MET A 312 43.99 -10.10 -30.10
CA MET A 312 45.30 -10.54 -29.63
C MET A 312 45.80 -11.65 -30.52
N ASN A 313 47.09 -11.61 -30.85
CA ASN A 313 47.80 -12.75 -31.41
C ASN A 313 49.02 -13.02 -30.53
N ALA A 314 49.05 -14.18 -29.89
CA ALA A 314 50.18 -14.65 -29.12
C ALA A 314 50.74 -15.93 -29.75
N SER A 315 52.04 -16.00 -29.95
CA SER A 315 52.70 -17.17 -30.54
C SER A 315 54.08 -17.39 -29.91
N ILE A 316 54.72 -18.50 -30.25
CA ILE A 316 56.08 -18.81 -29.78
C ILE A 316 57.03 -18.74 -30.97
N GLU A 317 57.95 -17.77 -30.93
CA GLU A 317 59.01 -17.59 -31.91
C GLU A 317 60.36 -17.76 -31.23
N ASP A 318 61.26 -18.57 -31.80
CA ASP A 318 62.59 -18.88 -31.23
C ASP A 318 62.55 -19.27 -29.72
N GLU A 319 61.61 -20.16 -29.37
CA GLU A 319 61.36 -20.64 -27.99
C GLU A 319 60.89 -19.55 -27.02
N ARG A 320 60.36 -18.42 -27.50
CA ARG A 320 59.88 -17.31 -26.67
C ARG A 320 58.50 -16.79 -27.09
N PRO A 321 57.68 -16.32 -26.14
CA PRO A 321 56.37 -15.78 -26.46
C PRO A 321 56.48 -14.39 -27.12
N VAL A 322 55.85 -14.23 -28.27
CA VAL A 322 55.65 -12.94 -28.98
C VAL A 322 54.16 -12.64 -29.00
N ILE A 323 53.77 -11.48 -28.46
CA ILE A 323 52.37 -11.14 -28.21
C ILE A 323 52.06 -9.76 -28.79
N HIS A 324 51.02 -9.69 -29.62
CA HIS A 324 50.52 -8.46 -30.24
C HIS A 324 49.08 -8.25 -29.81
N ILE A 325 48.79 -7.12 -29.18
CA ILE A 325 47.45 -6.76 -28.71
C ILE A 325 46.99 -5.51 -29.46
N ARG A 326 45.73 -5.50 -29.89
CA ARG A 326 45.09 -4.38 -30.54
C ARG A 326 43.68 -4.21 -30.04
N ILE A 327 43.35 -3.00 -29.58
CA ILE A 327 42.02 -2.66 -29.11
C ILE A 327 41.52 -1.49 -29.95
N ASP A 328 40.34 -1.63 -30.53
CA ASP A 328 39.65 -0.55 -31.25
C ASP A 328 38.48 -0.07 -30.38
N ALA A 329 38.43 1.22 -30.05
CA ALA A 329 37.36 1.82 -29.25
C ALA A 329 37.17 3.29 -29.64
N GLU A 330 35.91 3.73 -29.75
CA GLU A 330 35.54 5.11 -30.17
C GLU A 330 36.25 5.63 -31.43
N ASP A 331 36.37 4.78 -32.47
CA ASP A 331 37.07 5.09 -33.72
C ASP A 331 38.58 5.32 -33.59
N GLU A 332 39.15 5.09 -32.40
CA GLU A 332 40.59 5.07 -32.14
C GLU A 332 41.11 3.64 -32.07
N ASN A 333 42.40 3.46 -32.38
CA ASN A 333 43.05 2.15 -32.37
C ASN A 333 44.30 2.21 -31.48
N TYR A 334 44.38 1.31 -30.52
CA TYR A 334 45.48 1.16 -29.59
C TYR A 334 46.19 -0.17 -29.84
N SER A 335 47.51 -0.20 -29.72
CA SER A 335 48.29 -1.41 -29.97
C SER A 335 49.50 -1.51 -29.07
N TRP A 336 49.78 -2.72 -28.61
CA TRP A 336 50.93 -3.06 -27.78
C TRP A 336 51.61 -4.31 -28.34
N ASP A 337 52.93 -4.25 -28.42
CA ASP A 337 53.78 -5.33 -28.91
C ASP A 337 54.71 -5.76 -27.77
N PHE A 338 54.69 -7.05 -27.43
CA PHE A 338 55.52 -7.64 -26.39
C PHE A 338 56.39 -8.74 -26.99
N ASP A 339 57.64 -8.37 -27.32
CA ASP A 339 58.68 -9.23 -27.88
C ASP A 339 59.94 -9.29 -26.98
N SER A 340 59.86 -8.69 -25.78
CA SER A 340 61.02 -8.48 -24.91
C SER A 340 61.50 -9.76 -24.20
N GLU A 341 62.82 -9.85 -23.96
CA GLU A 341 63.47 -10.95 -23.23
C GLU A 341 63.20 -10.97 -21.72
N VAL A 342 62.37 -10.06 -21.21
CA VAL A 342 62.04 -10.01 -19.78
C VAL A 342 61.24 -11.26 -19.44
N ASP A 343 61.41 -11.84 -18.25
CA ASP A 343 60.67 -13.05 -17.86
C ASP A 343 59.20 -12.72 -17.49
N GLU A 344 58.95 -11.53 -16.93
CA GLU A 344 57.65 -11.10 -16.41
C GLU A 344 57.24 -9.75 -17.03
N ILE A 345 55.98 -9.61 -17.44
CA ILE A 345 55.41 -8.35 -17.91
C ILE A 345 54.12 -8.10 -17.15
N ASN A 346 54.01 -6.90 -16.59
CA ASN A 346 52.81 -6.39 -15.94
C ASN A 346 52.54 -5.00 -16.50
N LEU A 347 51.47 -4.85 -17.29
CA LEU A 347 51.07 -3.59 -17.92
C LEU A 347 49.66 -3.21 -17.50
N GLU A 348 49.50 -2.03 -16.90
CA GLU A 348 48.21 -1.41 -16.63
C GLU A 348 48.21 -0.01 -17.27
N GLU A 349 47.42 0.21 -18.33
CA GLU A 349 47.46 1.46 -19.12
C GLU A 349 46.06 1.91 -19.57
N SER A 350 45.81 3.23 -19.55
CA SER A 350 44.59 3.82 -20.10
C SER A 350 44.73 4.05 -21.60
N ALA A 351 43.76 3.58 -22.39
CA ALA A 351 43.68 3.75 -23.83
C ALA A 351 42.31 4.33 -24.20
N GLY A 352 42.23 5.66 -24.30
CA GLY A 352 40.99 6.39 -24.62
C GLY A 352 39.86 6.13 -23.63
N PRO A 353 38.77 5.41 -24.02
CA PRO A 353 37.65 5.07 -23.14
C PRO A 353 37.84 3.74 -22.38
N VAL A 354 38.91 3.00 -22.67
CA VAL A 354 39.21 1.71 -22.03
C VAL A 354 40.51 1.75 -21.24
N GLU A 355 40.74 0.70 -20.49
CA GLU A 355 41.97 0.39 -19.81
C GLU A 355 42.35 -1.05 -20.10
N ILE A 356 43.61 -1.26 -20.43
CA ILE A 356 44.21 -2.58 -20.60
C ILE A 356 44.97 -2.95 -19.34
N ASP A 357 44.78 -4.18 -18.91
CA ASP A 357 45.57 -4.86 -17.89
C ASP A 357 46.05 -6.18 -18.49
N PHE A 358 47.37 -6.28 -18.67
CA PHE A 358 48.02 -7.40 -19.33
C PHE A 358 49.16 -7.92 -18.47
N GLU A 359 49.06 -9.20 -18.13
CA GLU A 359 50.05 -9.92 -17.35
C GLU A 359 50.60 -11.09 -18.16
N ARG A 360 51.92 -11.24 -18.16
CA ARG A 360 52.60 -12.40 -18.70
C ARG A 360 53.66 -12.88 -17.73
N ASP A 361 53.40 -14.03 -17.14
CA ASP A 361 54.25 -14.64 -16.12
C ASP A 361 55.01 -15.83 -16.64
N TRP A 362 56.27 -15.92 -16.23
CA TRP A 362 57.12 -17.08 -16.46
C TRP A 362 57.05 -18.05 -15.28
N TYR A 363 56.38 -19.19 -15.49
CA TYR A 363 56.13 -20.19 -14.45
C TYR A 363 57.23 -21.28 -14.40
N SER A 364 57.76 -21.68 -15.56
CA SER A 364 58.90 -22.60 -15.68
C SER A 364 59.57 -22.45 -17.04
N SER A 365 60.72 -23.09 -17.26
CA SER A 365 61.62 -22.84 -18.41
C SER A 365 60.98 -22.83 -19.80
N HIS A 366 59.77 -23.37 -19.99
CA HIS A 366 59.04 -23.39 -21.25
C HIS A 366 57.52 -23.24 -21.05
N TYR A 367 57.07 -22.48 -20.05
CA TYR A 367 55.64 -22.33 -19.76
C TYR A 367 55.33 -20.92 -19.27
N TRP A 368 54.51 -20.20 -20.04
CA TRP A 368 54.06 -18.85 -19.72
C TRP A 368 52.56 -18.81 -19.49
N SER A 369 52.13 -18.09 -18.46
CA SER A 369 50.74 -17.65 -18.32
C SER A 369 50.59 -16.30 -19.01
N VAL A 370 49.47 -16.11 -19.68
CA VAL A 370 49.10 -14.85 -20.33
C VAL A 370 47.70 -14.51 -19.87
N GLU A 371 47.51 -13.33 -19.29
CA GLU A 371 46.21 -12.81 -18.89
C GLU A 371 45.97 -11.47 -19.58
N LEU A 372 44.80 -11.32 -20.19
CA LEU A 372 44.36 -10.06 -20.79
C LEU A 372 43.00 -9.69 -20.21
N THR A 373 42.97 -8.55 -19.53
CA THR A 373 41.74 -7.92 -19.08
C THR A 373 41.58 -6.55 -19.74
N VAL A 374 40.43 -6.32 -20.35
CA VAL A 374 40.05 -5.03 -20.94
C VAL A 374 38.87 -4.48 -20.14
N ARG A 375 39.03 -3.26 -19.63
CA ARG A 375 38.10 -2.61 -18.71
C ARG A 375 37.60 -1.29 -19.28
N ARG A 376 36.40 -0.88 -18.88
CA ARG A 376 36.00 0.54 -19.00
C ARG A 376 36.78 1.39 -18.00
N ASN A 377 37.14 2.61 -18.38
CA ASN A 377 37.97 3.48 -17.55
C ASN A 377 37.22 4.64 -16.87
N ASP A 378 35.92 4.76 -17.15
CA ASP A 378 35.04 5.77 -16.57
C ASP A 378 34.51 5.37 -15.18
N LEU A 379 34.93 4.22 -14.65
CA LEU A 379 34.64 3.70 -13.31
C LEU A 379 35.93 3.46 -12.53
N TRP A 380 35.98 3.89 -11.26
CA TRP A 380 37.08 3.60 -10.34
C TRP A 380 36.56 3.35 -8.92
N GLN A 381 37.35 2.61 -8.13
CA GLN A 381 37.03 2.38 -6.72
C GLN A 381 37.13 3.71 -5.94
N GLY A 382 36.20 3.95 -5.02
CA GLY A 382 36.14 5.20 -4.25
C GLY A 382 35.36 6.33 -4.93
N MET A 383 34.89 6.14 -6.17
CA MET A 383 34.05 7.12 -6.88
C MET A 383 32.81 7.54 -6.06
N HIS A 384 32.18 6.60 -5.35
CA HIS A 384 31.01 6.87 -4.52
C HIS A 384 31.29 7.83 -3.35
N ARG A 385 32.55 8.00 -2.97
CA ARG A 385 33.01 8.97 -1.97
C ARG A 385 33.46 10.31 -2.57
N GLY A 386 33.37 10.46 -3.89
CA GLY A 386 33.89 11.62 -4.60
C GLY A 386 35.43 11.67 -4.66
N GLU A 387 36.10 10.53 -4.45
CA GLU A 387 37.56 10.45 -4.63
C GLU A 387 37.89 10.71 -6.11
N PRO A 388 38.96 11.47 -6.41
CA PRO A 388 39.35 11.73 -7.78
C PRO A 388 39.71 10.42 -8.48
N SER A 389 39.55 10.39 -9.81
CA SER A 389 40.14 9.33 -10.64
C SER A 389 41.63 9.17 -10.25
N PRO A 390 42.12 7.94 -10.03
CA PRO A 390 43.53 7.69 -9.75
C PRO A 390 44.47 8.04 -10.92
N ARG A 391 43.92 8.48 -12.06
CA ARG A 391 44.61 8.88 -13.28
C ARG A 391 44.18 10.27 -13.72
#